data_AF-A0A6G4R7I0-F1
#
_entry.id   AF-A0A6G4R7I0-F1
#
_cell.length_a   1.000
_cell.length_b   1.000
_cell.length_c   1.000
_cell.angle_alpha   90.00
_cell.angle_beta   90.00
_cell.angle_gamma   90.00
#
_symmetry.space_group_name_H-M   'P 1'
#
loop_
_entity.id
_entity.type
_entity.pdbx_description
1 polymer ?
#
loop_
_entity_poly.entity_id
_entity_poly.type
_entity_poly.pdbx_seq_one_letter_code
_entity_poly.pdbx_strand_id
1 'polypeptide(L)' 'MASDAARDSRGWLAESGGRLLIDLCVIIAWVVAATITVRVTDLSLTAYYIIVFAGVLFYSIAFDPWSWRS' A
#
# COMPACT_ATOMS: atom_id res chain seq x y z
N MET A 1 -11.29 -6.45 33.53
CA MET A 1 -12.37 -6.03 32.59
C MET A 1 -12.05 -4.71 31.88
N ALA A 2 -12.08 -3.54 32.53
CA ALA A 2 -11.76 -2.26 31.83
C ALA A 2 -10.29 -2.15 31.37
N SER A 3 -9.35 -2.74 32.12
CA SER A 3 -7.93 -2.81 31.79
C SER A 3 -7.63 -3.71 30.58
N ASP A 4 -8.43 -4.76 30.37
CA ASP A 4 -8.22 -5.75 29.32
C ASP A 4 -8.68 -5.21 27.97
N ALA A 5 -9.83 -4.51 27.95
CA ALA A 5 -10.35 -3.83 26.76
C ALA A 5 -9.40 -2.73 26.24
N ALA A 6 -8.77 -1.97 27.14
CA ALA A 6 -7.79 -0.95 26.77
C ALA A 6 -6.48 -1.55 26.22
N ARG A 7 -6.08 -2.72 26.73
CA ARG A 7 -4.90 -3.45 26.24
C ARG A 7 -5.17 -4.06 24.86
N ASP A 8 -6.36 -4.60 24.65
CA ASP A 8 -6.79 -5.20 23.40
C ASP A 8 -6.91 -4.14 22.28
N SER A 9 -7.50 -2.99 22.59
CA SER A 9 -7.58 -1.85 21.65
C SER A 9 -6.21 -1.32 21.22
N ARG A 10 -5.23 -1.28 22.14
CA ARG A 10 -3.84 -0.89 21.81
C ARG A 10 -3.15 -1.91 20.92
N GLY A 11 -3.39 -3.20 21.16
CA GLY A 11 -2.87 -4.28 20.31
C GLY A 11 -3.39 -4.15 18.88
N TRP A 12 -4.71 -3.94 18.73
CA TRP A 12 -5.35 -3.77 17.43
C TRP A 12 -4.86 -2.54 16.66
N LEU A 13 -4.66 -1.41 17.33
CA LEU A 13 -4.11 -0.19 16.72
C LEU A 13 -2.64 -0.37 16.27
N ALA A 14 -1.82 -1.02 17.08
CA ALA A 14 -0.43 -1.30 16.73
C ALA A 14 -0.32 -2.24 15.52
N GLU A 15 -1.17 -3.27 15.50
CA GLU A 15 -1.24 -4.19 14.36
C GLU A 15 -1.72 -3.48 13.09
N SER A 16 -2.80 -2.71 13.18
CA SER A 16 -3.34 -1.92 12.06
C SER A 16 -2.33 -0.89 11.54
N GLY A 17 -1.58 -0.24 12.42
CA GLY A 17 -0.53 0.70 12.06
C GLY A 17 0.64 0.05 11.32
N GLY A 18 1.08 -1.14 11.76
CA GLY A 18 2.12 -1.90 11.07
C GLY A 18 1.71 -2.31 9.65
N ARG A 19 0.45 -2.72 9.48
CA ARG A 19 -0.11 -3.09 8.17
C ARG A 19 -0.14 -1.90 7.19
N LEU A 20 -0.65 -0.76 7.64
CA LEU A 20 -0.67 0.47 6.86
C LEU A 20 0.73 0.92 6.44
N LEU A 21 1.73 0.74 7.33
CA LEU A 21 3.12 1.09 7.01
C LEU A 21 3.67 0.23 5.88
N ILE A 22 3.39 -1.08 5.92
CA ILE A 22 3.80 -2.02 4.86
C ILE A 22 3.13 -1.67 3.54
N ASP A 23 1.82 -1.44 3.54
CA ASP A 23 1.07 -1.05 2.34
C ASP A 23 1.64 0.23 1.73
N LEU A 24 1.94 1.22 2.57
CA LEU A 24 2.57 2.47 2.15
C LEU A 24 3.95 2.22 1.54
N CYS A 25 4.78 1.38 2.15
CA CYS A 25 6.10 1.03 1.61
C CYS A 25 6.02 0.37 0.23
N VAL A 26 5.05 -0.53 0.02
CA VAL A 26 4.87 -1.20 -1.28
C VAL A 26 4.44 -0.21 -2.35
N ILE A 27 3.48 0.67 -2.04
CA ILE A 27 3.01 1.72 -2.96
C ILE A 27 4.16 2.67 -3.33
N ILE A 28 4.96 3.10 -2.35
CA ILE A 28 6.13 3.96 -2.59
C ILE A 28 7.14 3.25 -3.49
N ALA A 29 7.46 1.99 -3.22
CA ALA A 29 8.38 1.21 -4.04
C ALA A 29 7.90 1.11 -5.49
N TRP A 30 6.60 0.91 -5.70
CA TRP A 30 5.99 0.90 -7.03
C TRP A 30 6.14 2.24 -7.76
N VAL A 31 5.81 3.35 -7.09
CA VAL A 31 5.92 4.71 -7.67
C VAL A 31 7.37 5.02 -8.07
N VAL A 32 8.34 4.63 -7.25
CA VAL A 32 9.77 4.78 -7.56
C VAL A 32 10.14 3.97 -8.80
N ALA A 33 9.73 2.70 -8.88
CA ALA A 33 10.01 1.84 -10.03
C ALA A 33 9.37 2.39 -11.33
N ALA A 34 8.12 2.86 -11.26
CA ALA A 34 7.43 3.49 -12.38
C ALA A 34 8.15 4.77 -12.84
N THR A 35 8.61 5.59 -11.90
CA THR A 35 9.37 6.82 -12.19
C THR A 35 10.68 6.50 -12.92
N ILE A 36 11.43 5.50 -12.45
CA ILE A 36 12.68 5.07 -13.09
C ILE A 36 12.39 4.56 -14.51
N THR A 37 11.37 3.71 -14.66
CA THR A 37 11.00 3.12 -15.96
C THR A 37 10.66 4.20 -16.99
N VAL A 38 9.82 5.17 -16.62
CA VAL A 38 9.44 6.27 -17.51
C VAL A 38 10.64 7.12 -17.90
N ARG A 39 11.56 7.38 -16.96
CA ARG A 39 12.81 8.12 -17.24
C ARG A 39 13.75 7.38 -18.18
N VAL A 40 13.81 6.05 -18.10
CA VAL A 40 14.67 5.22 -18.97
C VAL A 40 14.10 5.06 -20.37
N THR A 41 12.77 5.11 -20.49
CA THR A 41 12.06 4.84 -21.75
C THR A 41 11.54 6.10 -22.46
N ASP A 42 11.83 7.29 -21.91
CA ASP A 42 11.35 8.60 -22.38
C ASP A 42 9.82 8.61 -22.66
N LEU A 43 9.06 7.89 -21.82
CA LEU A 43 7.62 7.83 -21.95
C LEU A 43 6.95 9.16 -21.58
N SER A 44 5.77 9.41 -22.16
CA SER A 44 5.01 10.61 -21.88
C SER A 44 4.54 10.68 -20.42
N LEU A 45 4.34 11.91 -19.93
CA LEU A 45 3.83 12.16 -18.58
C LEU A 45 2.44 11.55 -18.34
N THR A 46 1.63 11.44 -19.39
CA THR A 46 0.34 10.72 -19.34
C THR A 46 0.53 9.23 -19.10
N ALA A 47 1.51 8.60 -19.76
CA ALA A 47 1.82 7.18 -19.56
C ALA A 47 2.29 6.91 -18.12
N TYR A 48 3.07 7.82 -17.53
CA TYR A 48 3.44 7.76 -16.12
C TYR A 48 2.22 7.67 -15.20
N TYR A 49 1.25 8.59 -15.34
CA TYR A 49 0.05 8.58 -14.50
C TYR A 49 -0.77 7.31 -14.67
N ILE A 50 -0.91 6.81 -15.90
CA ILE A 50 -1.62 5.56 -16.17
C ILE A 50 -0.92 4.38 -15.48
N ILE A 51 0.41 4.26 -15.58
CA ILE A 51 1.17 3.17 -14.97
C ILE A 51 1.09 3.21 -13.43
N VAL A 52 1.27 4.39 -12.83
CA VAL A 52 1.16 4.54 -11.38
C VAL A 52 -0.24 4.18 -10.91
N PHE A 53 -1.26 4.75 -11.55
CA PHE A 53 -2.65 4.51 -11.18
C PHE A 53 -3.05 3.04 -11.36
N ALA A 54 -2.68 2.44 -12.49
CA ALA A 54 -2.97 1.03 -12.77
C ALA A 54 -2.29 0.11 -11.76
N GLY A 55 -1.02 0.37 -11.39
CA GLY A 55 -0.33 -0.46 -10.42
C GLY A 55 -0.86 -0.32 -9.00
N VAL A 56 -1.25 0.89 -8.56
CA VAL A 56 -1.92 1.08 -7.27
C VAL A 56 -3.28 0.40 -7.25
N LEU A 57 -4.09 0.57 -8.30
CA LEU A 57 -5.38 -0.14 -8.42
C LEU A 57 -5.19 -1.66 -8.40
N PHE A 58 -4.20 -2.16 -9.14
CA PHE A 58 -3.92 -3.58 -9.18
C PHE A 58 -3.50 -4.10 -7.80
N TYR A 59 -2.65 -3.37 -7.08
CA TYR A 59 -2.32 -3.69 -5.68
C TYR A 59 -3.58 -3.75 -4.81
N SER A 60 -4.43 -2.72 -4.86
CA SER A 60 -5.64 -2.65 -4.04
C SER A 60 -6.68 -3.74 -4.35
N ILE A 61 -6.76 -4.21 -5.59
CA ILE A 61 -7.76 -5.21 -6.02
C ILE A 61 -7.21 -6.63 -5.90
N ALA A 62 -6.00 -6.88 -6.41
CA ALA A 62 -5.43 -8.22 -6.48
C ALA A 62 -4.76 -8.64 -5.16
N PHE A 63 -4.26 -7.66 -4.41
CA PHE A 63 -3.56 -7.86 -3.16
C PHE A 63 -4.22 -7.02 -2.06
N ASP A 64 -5.55 -7.12 -1.87
CA ASP A 64 -6.11 -6.75 -0.57
C ASP A 64 -5.48 -7.71 0.46
N PRO A 65 -4.38 -7.32 1.14
CA PRO A 65 -3.49 -8.27 1.81
C PRO A 65 -4.17 -8.85 3.06
N TRP A 66 -5.32 -8.30 3.43
CA TRP A 66 -6.00 -8.54 4.69
C TRP A 66 -7.42 -9.09 4.51
N SER A 67 -7.94 -9.15 3.27
CA SER A 67 -9.26 -9.75 2.95
C SER A 67 -9.39 -11.23 3.30
N TRP A 68 -8.28 -11.96 3.47
CA TRP A 68 -8.28 -13.41 3.70
C TRP A 68 -8.47 -13.79 5.18
N ARG A 69 -8.67 -12.82 6.08
CA ARG A 69 -8.84 -13.02 7.53
C ARG A 69 -10.14 -12.47 8.11
N SER A 70 -11.10 -12.03 7.28
CA SER A 70 -12.47 -11.69 7.69
C SER A 70 -13.42 -12.87 7.54
#